data_AF-A0A355SZ99-F1
#
_entry.id   AF-A0A355SZ99-F1
#
_cell.length_a   1.000
_cell.length_b   1.000
_cell.length_c   1.000
_cell.angle_alpha   90.00
_cell.angle_beta   90.00
_cell.angle_gamma   90.00
#
_symmetry.space_group_name_H-M   'P 1'
#
loop_
_entity.id
_entity.type
_entity.pdbx_description
1 polymer ?
#
loop_
_entity_poly.entity_id
_entity_poly.type
_entity_poly.pdbx_seq_one_letter_code
_entity_poly.pdbx_strand_id
1 'polypeptide(L)'
;MNELQRSEMRFRSLIDSAPFPVVITRPSDKTLRYVNQRAVELLDELGKPADTLSVPDLMADKATYEKLREQLLTQGTSDNFELALKRSDGTPLWLLIKGLIIDYEGEPCAYLILLDVTERRELEQQLRTQATSDPLTGVANRTELLSQLEFAISVSNRTDEGFALLLLDLDNFKMVNDTRGHSVGDKLLVETSNRLNSLLRTTDTVARIGGDEFAIIARHLDKTRGVTVLAQKIIDSLAAPFEIDGLTANVGCSIGIAHYPWDKGDPELLMQHADLALYRAKDEGRGCFHMFDEELSRAVHERMDMERDLRVAVETDQLFVMYQPRFDAETREPVAGEALARWKHPENGLVSPGIFIPIAEETGLVIDLGRVVLDRVVSDIARWRELGLDVGPMSVNISPVHLAAGCVLEDVFGALKKYNVPAKCLQVEVTESTMITDEESASSQIKALADAGIHILIDDFGTG
;
A
#
# COMPACT_ATOMS: atom_id res chain seq x y z
N MET A 1 -50.81 44.09 -39.99
CA MET A 1 -49.61 43.89 -39.16
C MET A 1 -48.54 44.85 -39.65
N ASN A 2 -48.19 45.86 -38.86
CA ASN A 2 -47.10 46.78 -39.21
C ASN A 2 -45.73 46.12 -38.99
N GLU A 3 -44.67 46.67 -39.62
CA GLU A 3 -43.29 46.15 -39.49
C GLU A 3 -42.84 46.00 -38.03
N LEU A 4 -43.28 46.91 -37.15
CA LEU A 4 -43.01 46.85 -35.71
C LEU A 4 -43.56 45.56 -35.06
N GLN A 5 -44.80 45.17 -35.39
CA GLN A 5 -45.43 43.96 -34.85
C GLN A 5 -44.77 42.68 -35.38
N ARG A 6 -44.28 42.69 -36.63
CA ARG A 6 -43.51 41.57 -37.19
C ARG A 6 -42.12 41.44 -36.57
N SER A 7 -41.47 42.57 -36.29
CA SER A 7 -40.16 42.60 -35.62
C SER A 7 -40.26 42.07 -34.19
N GLU A 8 -41.27 42.53 -33.44
CA GLU A 8 -41.52 42.09 -32.06
C GLU A 8 -41.85 40.58 -31.99
N MET A 9 -42.70 40.07 -32.87
CA MET A 9 -43.00 38.63 -32.95
C MET A 9 -41.76 37.78 -33.28
N ARG A 10 -40.88 38.26 -34.18
CA ARG A 10 -39.63 37.56 -34.50
C ARG A 10 -38.67 37.54 -33.32
N PHE A 11 -38.54 38.65 -32.60
CA PHE A 11 -37.67 38.75 -31.43
C PHE A 11 -38.13 37.83 -30.30
N ARG A 12 -39.43 37.89 -29.94
CA ARG A 12 -40.00 36.97 -28.94
C ARG A 12 -39.85 35.52 -29.34
N SER A 13 -40.13 35.18 -30.60
CA SER A 13 -39.98 33.79 -31.07
C SER A 13 -38.54 33.29 -30.96
N LEU A 14 -37.53 34.14 -31.19
CA LEU A 14 -36.12 33.77 -31.04
C LEU A 14 -35.77 33.49 -29.57
N ILE A 15 -36.16 34.38 -28.66
CA ILE A 15 -35.88 34.22 -27.22
C ILE A 15 -36.65 33.04 -26.61
N ASP A 16 -37.91 32.83 -27.01
CA ASP A 16 -38.71 31.69 -26.55
C ASP A 16 -38.23 30.36 -27.12
N SER A 17 -37.63 30.37 -28.31
CA SER A 17 -36.99 29.20 -28.90
C SER A 17 -35.60 28.91 -28.32
N ALA A 18 -35.06 29.78 -27.46
CA ALA A 18 -33.75 29.57 -26.86
C ALA A 18 -33.78 28.28 -26.01
N PRO A 19 -32.78 27.39 -26.16
CA PRO A 19 -32.74 26.13 -25.42
C PRO A 19 -32.34 26.29 -23.95
N PHE A 20 -32.21 27.53 -23.46
CA PHE A 20 -31.78 27.86 -22.11
C PHE A 20 -32.76 28.85 -21.46
N PRO A 21 -32.85 28.85 -20.12
CA PRO A 21 -33.52 29.90 -19.35
C PRO A 21 -32.96 31.29 -19.68
N VAL A 22 -33.84 32.19 -20.12
CA VAL A 22 -33.52 33.59 -20.40
C VAL A 22 -34.39 34.50 -19.56
N VAL A 23 -33.74 35.46 -18.91
CA VAL A 23 -34.39 36.44 -18.06
C VAL A 23 -33.92 37.84 -18.45
N ILE A 24 -34.86 38.77 -18.66
CA ILE A 24 -34.54 40.19 -18.80
C ILE A 24 -34.97 40.88 -17.51
N THR A 25 -34.01 41.56 -16.89
CA THR A 25 -34.24 42.32 -15.66
C THR A 25 -33.88 43.77 -15.89
N ARG A 26 -34.52 44.69 -15.16
CA ARG A 26 -34.09 46.08 -15.11
C ARG A 26 -33.22 46.27 -13.86
N PRO A 27 -31.90 46.52 -14.00
CA PRO A 27 -31.02 46.63 -12.83
C PRO A 27 -31.32 47.83 -11.93
N SER A 28 -31.94 48.90 -12.43
CA SER A 28 -32.19 50.11 -11.64
C SER A 28 -33.23 49.90 -10.53
N ASP A 29 -34.34 49.23 -10.82
CA ASP A 29 -35.43 48.94 -9.87
C ASP A 29 -35.55 47.45 -9.49
N LYS A 30 -34.65 46.61 -10.00
CA LYS A 30 -34.56 45.16 -9.73
C LYS A 30 -35.85 44.43 -10.13
N THR A 31 -36.53 44.90 -11.17
CA THR A 31 -37.75 44.29 -11.69
C THR A 31 -37.46 43.28 -12.80
N LEU A 32 -38.30 42.24 -12.85
CA LEU A 32 -38.34 41.27 -13.92
C LEU A 32 -39.15 41.86 -15.08
N ARG A 33 -38.57 41.90 -16.29
CA ARG A 33 -39.20 42.45 -17.49
C ARG A 33 -39.61 41.39 -18.49
N TYR A 34 -38.88 40.28 -18.52
CA TYR A 34 -39.17 39.16 -19.38
C TYR A 34 -38.62 37.85 -18.79
N VAL A 35 -39.34 36.76 -19.00
CA VAL A 35 -38.87 35.39 -18.81
C VAL A 35 -39.35 34.56 -19.99
N ASN A 36 -38.46 33.73 -20.54
CA ASN A 36 -38.87 32.75 -21.53
C ASN A 36 -39.43 31.48 -20.85
N GLN A 37 -40.03 30.59 -21.64
CA GLN A 37 -40.64 29.36 -21.12
C GLN A 37 -39.66 28.50 -20.30
N ARG A 38 -38.39 28.41 -20.72
CA ARG A 38 -37.35 27.67 -19.99
C ARG A 38 -37.02 28.27 -18.63
N ALA A 39 -37.06 29.59 -18.52
CA ALA A 39 -36.90 30.26 -17.23
C ALA A 39 -38.10 30.02 -16.32
N VAL A 40 -39.33 29.98 -16.86
CA VAL A 40 -40.52 29.63 -16.07
C VAL A 40 -40.40 28.20 -15.50
N GLU A 41 -40.03 27.23 -16.33
CA GLU A 41 -39.80 25.84 -15.88
C GLU A 41 -38.75 25.75 -14.76
N LEU A 42 -37.62 26.45 -14.91
CA LEU A 42 -36.57 26.52 -13.87
C LEU A 42 -37.08 27.16 -12.57
N LEU A 43 -37.89 28.22 -12.67
CA LEU A 43 -38.46 28.91 -11.51
C LEU A 43 -39.49 28.04 -10.77
N ASP A 44 -40.27 27.24 -11.51
CA ASP A 44 -41.20 26.28 -10.94
C ASP A 44 -40.48 25.16 -10.18
N GLU A 45 -39.34 24.65 -10.69
CA GLU A 45 -38.49 23.68 -9.96
C GLU A 45 -37.97 24.23 -8.63
N LEU A 46 -37.73 25.54 -8.58
CA LEU A 46 -37.32 26.27 -7.38
C LEU A 46 -38.50 26.62 -6.46
N GLY A 47 -39.75 26.32 -6.86
CA GLY A 47 -40.96 26.64 -6.10
C GLY A 47 -41.29 28.14 -6.07
N LYS A 48 -40.88 28.89 -7.09
CA LYS A 48 -41.06 30.36 -7.15
C LYS A 48 -41.89 30.76 -8.38
N PRO A 49 -43.13 31.24 -8.23
CA PRO A 49 -43.96 31.62 -9.37
C PRO A 49 -43.41 32.88 -10.06
N ALA A 50 -43.38 32.87 -11.40
CA ALA A 50 -42.83 33.97 -12.22
C ALA A 50 -43.60 35.31 -12.05
N ASP A 51 -44.85 35.25 -11.61
CA ASP A 51 -45.84 36.32 -11.74
C ASP A 51 -45.75 37.41 -10.65
N THR A 52 -44.81 37.31 -9.69
CA THR A 52 -44.86 38.18 -8.49
C THR A 52 -43.53 38.67 -7.92
N LEU A 53 -42.41 38.57 -8.65
CA LEU A 53 -41.10 38.68 -8.00
C LEU A 53 -40.26 39.87 -8.45
N SER A 54 -39.76 40.62 -7.47
CA SER A 54 -38.52 41.36 -7.61
C SER A 54 -37.37 40.35 -7.71
N VAL A 55 -36.38 40.62 -8.58
CA VAL A 55 -35.23 39.73 -8.83
C VAL A 55 -34.47 39.29 -7.56
N PRO A 56 -34.33 40.11 -6.50
CA PRO A 56 -33.69 39.70 -5.24
C PRO A 56 -34.48 38.64 -4.46
N ASP A 57 -35.79 38.53 -4.65
CA ASP A 57 -36.62 37.53 -3.97
C ASP A 57 -36.51 36.15 -4.64
N LEU A 58 -35.99 36.11 -5.87
CA LEU A 58 -35.60 34.90 -6.57
C LEU A 58 -34.27 34.32 -6.06
N MET A 59 -33.42 35.11 -5.40
CA MET A 59 -32.12 34.66 -4.93
C MET A 59 -32.09 34.37 -3.42
N ALA A 60 -31.42 33.30 -3.02
CA ALA A 60 -31.26 32.94 -1.60
C ALA A 60 -30.30 33.88 -0.86
N ASP A 61 -29.30 34.44 -1.57
CA ASP A 61 -28.34 35.40 -1.05
C ASP A 61 -28.45 36.74 -1.78
N LYS A 62 -29.01 37.73 -1.08
CA LYS A 62 -29.17 39.10 -1.60
C LYS A 62 -27.82 39.78 -1.86
N ALA A 63 -26.76 39.41 -1.14
CA ALA A 63 -25.43 40.00 -1.33
C ALA A 63 -24.79 39.53 -2.64
N THR A 64 -25.01 38.28 -3.02
CA THR A 64 -24.53 37.71 -4.29
C THR A 64 -25.22 38.36 -5.50
N TYR A 65 -26.53 38.64 -5.43
CA TYR A 65 -27.20 39.39 -6.49
C TYR A 65 -26.63 40.81 -6.69
N GLU A 66 -26.36 41.53 -5.58
CA GLU A 66 -25.81 42.89 -5.69
C GLU A 66 -24.45 42.91 -6.37
N LYS A 67 -23.60 41.89 -6.16
CA LYS A 67 -22.33 41.76 -6.87
C LYS A 67 -22.51 41.59 -8.38
N LEU A 68 -23.43 40.72 -8.80
CA LEU A 68 -23.77 40.53 -10.21
C LEU A 68 -24.31 41.84 -10.81
N ARG A 69 -25.21 42.51 -10.09
CA ARG A 69 -25.81 43.78 -10.51
C ARG A 69 -24.77 44.88 -10.67
N GLU A 70 -23.87 45.04 -9.70
CA GLU A 70 -22.77 46.00 -9.77
C GLU A 70 -21.84 45.70 -10.94
N GLN A 71 -21.49 44.43 -11.16
CA GLN A 71 -20.67 44.01 -12.30
C GLN A 71 -21.34 44.38 -13.63
N LEU A 72 -22.63 44.08 -13.79
CA LEU A 72 -23.38 44.41 -15.01
C LEU A 72 -23.49 45.92 -15.23
N LEU A 73 -23.72 46.72 -14.17
CA LEU A 73 -23.81 48.17 -14.26
C LEU A 73 -22.46 48.85 -14.57
N THR A 74 -21.35 48.29 -14.09
CA THR A 74 -20.02 48.87 -14.26
C THR A 74 -19.32 48.41 -15.54
N GLN A 75 -19.47 47.13 -15.91
CA GLN A 75 -18.77 46.50 -17.03
C GLN A 75 -19.66 46.29 -18.25
N GLY A 76 -20.98 46.41 -18.11
CA GLY A 76 -21.95 46.14 -19.18
C GLY A 76 -22.15 44.66 -19.50
N THR A 77 -21.36 43.76 -18.91
CA THR A 77 -21.39 42.31 -19.16
C THR A 77 -21.01 41.51 -17.90
N SER A 78 -21.38 40.25 -17.86
CA SER A 78 -20.93 39.25 -16.89
C SER A 78 -20.79 37.91 -17.58
N ASP A 79 -19.59 37.33 -17.58
CA ASP A 79 -19.31 36.14 -18.39
C ASP A 79 -19.27 34.83 -17.61
N ASN A 80 -19.08 34.86 -16.29
CA ASN A 80 -18.88 33.66 -15.47
C ASN A 80 -19.36 33.85 -14.02
N PHE A 81 -20.56 34.38 -13.81
CA PHE A 81 -21.07 34.57 -12.45
C PHE A 81 -21.78 33.30 -11.96
N GLU A 82 -21.18 32.61 -10.99
CA GLU A 82 -21.77 31.39 -10.41
C GLU A 82 -22.68 31.69 -9.22
N LEU A 83 -23.81 30.98 -9.16
CA LEU A 83 -24.80 31.09 -8.09
C LEU A 83 -25.25 29.70 -7.65
N ALA A 84 -25.27 29.47 -6.33
CA ALA A 84 -25.90 28.29 -5.75
C ALA A 84 -27.34 28.61 -5.33
N LEU A 85 -28.28 27.83 -5.82
CA LEU A 85 -29.68 27.80 -5.41
C LEU A 85 -30.02 26.44 -4.80
N LYS A 86 -31.18 26.37 -4.14
CA LYS A 86 -31.75 25.11 -3.66
C LYS A 86 -33.06 24.86 -4.40
N ARG A 87 -33.21 23.66 -4.95
CA ARG A 87 -34.49 23.19 -5.50
C ARG A 87 -35.50 22.98 -4.38
N SER A 88 -36.76 22.85 -4.75
CA SER A 88 -37.88 22.59 -3.81
C SER A 88 -37.71 21.30 -2.99
N ASP A 89 -37.00 20.30 -3.52
CA ASP A 89 -36.64 19.06 -2.84
C ASP A 89 -35.41 19.16 -1.91
N GLY A 90 -34.76 20.32 -1.85
CA GLY A 90 -33.56 20.58 -1.04
C GLY A 90 -32.24 20.28 -1.73
N THR A 91 -32.24 19.74 -2.96
CA THR A 91 -31.02 19.48 -3.74
C THR A 91 -30.37 20.79 -4.22
N PRO A 92 -29.02 20.84 -4.33
CA PRO A 92 -28.33 22.01 -4.83
C PRO A 92 -28.54 22.17 -6.34
N LEU A 93 -28.72 23.41 -6.78
CA LEU A 93 -28.72 23.82 -8.19
C LEU A 93 -27.63 24.87 -8.39
N TRP A 94 -26.64 24.56 -9.22
CA TRP A 94 -25.58 25.50 -9.57
C TRP A 94 -25.87 26.15 -10.91
N LEU A 95 -25.97 27.47 -10.93
CA LEU A 95 -26.20 28.26 -12.13
C LEU A 95 -24.98 29.07 -12.51
N LEU A 96 -24.60 29.03 -13.78
CA LEU A 96 -23.69 29.97 -14.41
C LEU A 96 -24.51 31.04 -15.13
N ILE A 97 -24.38 32.28 -14.68
CA ILE A 97 -25.10 33.43 -15.22
C ILE A 97 -24.19 34.17 -16.20
N LYS A 98 -24.65 34.25 -17.45
CA LYS A 98 -24.08 35.11 -18.48
C LYS A 98 -25.00 36.28 -18.72
N GLY A 99 -24.51 37.50 -18.58
CA GLY A 99 -25.32 38.71 -18.63
C GLY A 99 -24.75 39.77 -19.56
N LEU A 100 -25.63 40.51 -20.22
CA LEU A 100 -25.28 41.67 -21.05
C LEU A 100 -26.30 42.79 -20.84
N ILE A 101 -25.83 44.03 -20.73
CA ILE A 101 -26.71 45.20 -20.75
C ILE A 101 -27.14 45.47 -22.19
N ILE A 102 -28.45 45.47 -22.43
CA ILE A 102 -29.09 45.74 -23.70
C ILE A 102 -30.10 46.88 -23.56
N ASP A 103 -30.45 47.51 -24.68
CA ASP A 103 -31.66 48.34 -24.75
C ASP A 103 -32.87 47.43 -24.94
N TYR A 104 -33.81 47.49 -24.00
CA TYR A 104 -35.09 46.80 -24.07
C TYR A 104 -36.22 47.80 -23.81
N GLU A 105 -37.03 48.08 -24.84
CA GLU A 105 -38.12 49.06 -24.82
C GLU A 105 -37.66 50.51 -24.51
N GLY A 106 -36.46 50.89 -24.94
CA GLY A 106 -35.89 52.23 -24.73
C GLY A 106 -35.21 52.41 -23.38
N GLU A 107 -34.98 51.32 -22.65
CA GLU A 107 -34.46 51.30 -21.29
C GLU A 107 -33.30 50.29 -21.14
N PRO A 108 -32.23 50.64 -20.42
CA PRO A 108 -31.12 49.71 -20.19
C PRO A 108 -31.56 48.56 -19.27
N CYS A 109 -31.59 47.35 -19.82
CA CYS A 109 -31.95 46.12 -19.13
C CYS A 109 -30.81 45.10 -19.20
N ALA A 110 -30.69 44.24 -18.19
CA ALA A 110 -29.79 43.10 -18.21
C ALA A 110 -30.49 41.89 -18.83
N TYR A 111 -29.97 41.43 -19.97
CA TYR A 111 -30.29 40.15 -20.58
C TYR A 111 -29.42 39.06 -19.95
N LEU A 112 -30.03 38.11 -19.25
CA LEU A 112 -29.35 37.05 -18.51
C LEU A 112 -29.71 35.69 -19.09
N ILE A 113 -28.68 34.89 -19.35
CA ILE A 113 -28.80 33.46 -19.64
C ILE A 113 -28.40 32.71 -18.37
N LEU A 114 -29.22 31.77 -17.92
CA LEU A 114 -28.93 30.90 -16.78
C LEU A 114 -28.61 29.50 -17.30
N LEU A 115 -27.39 29.02 -17.05
CA LEU A 115 -26.95 27.68 -17.44
C LEU A 115 -26.85 26.81 -16.20
N ASP A 116 -27.56 25.68 -16.18
CA ASP A 116 -27.38 24.65 -15.14
C ASP A 116 -26.01 23.98 -15.35
N VAL A 117 -25.15 24.11 -14.35
CA VAL A 117 -23.81 23.51 -14.32
C VAL A 117 -23.67 22.47 -13.20
N THR A 118 -24.78 22.02 -12.62
CA THR A 118 -24.82 21.08 -11.48
C THR A 118 -24.15 19.76 -11.83
N GLU A 119 -24.61 19.08 -12.89
CA GLU A 119 -24.04 17.79 -13.32
C GLU A 119 -22.55 17.91 -13.67
N ARG A 120 -22.18 18.98 -14.37
CA ARG A 120 -20.77 19.26 -14.70
C ARG A 120 -19.94 19.43 -13.42
N ARG A 121 -20.42 20.19 -12.45
CA ARG A 121 -19.72 20.39 -11.17
C ARG A 121 -19.62 19.11 -10.36
N GLU A 122 -20.69 18.33 -10.30
CA GLU A 122 -20.70 17.05 -9.60
C GLU A 122 -19.70 16.08 -10.23
N LEU A 123 -19.66 16.00 -11.57
CA LEU A 123 -18.66 15.22 -12.29
C LEU A 123 -17.24 15.74 -12.06
N GLU A 124 -17.00 17.06 -12.14
CA GLU A 124 -15.68 17.63 -11.86
C GLU A 124 -15.24 17.37 -10.41
N GLN A 125 -16.14 17.43 -9.45
CA GLN A 125 -15.86 17.13 -8.05
C GLN A 125 -15.62 15.64 -7.81
N GLN A 126 -16.39 14.76 -8.46
CA GLN A 126 -16.17 13.32 -8.43
C GLN A 126 -14.83 12.96 -9.05
N LEU A 127 -14.48 13.52 -10.21
CA LEU A 127 -13.19 13.32 -10.87
C LEU A 127 -12.04 13.80 -9.99
N ARG A 128 -12.17 14.97 -9.34
CA ARG A 128 -11.17 15.45 -8.37
C ARG A 128 -11.01 14.49 -7.20
N THR A 129 -12.12 14.03 -6.63
CA THR A 129 -12.11 13.11 -5.49
C THR A 129 -11.49 11.76 -5.89
N GLN A 130 -11.83 11.23 -7.07
CA GLN A 130 -11.23 9.99 -7.58
C GLN A 130 -9.74 10.14 -7.91
N ALA A 131 -9.31 11.32 -8.33
CA ALA A 131 -7.90 11.58 -8.61
C ALA A 131 -7.04 11.64 -7.34
N THR A 132 -7.62 11.97 -6.18
CA THR A 132 -6.86 12.20 -4.94
C THR A 132 -7.23 11.27 -3.77
N SER A 133 -8.28 10.47 -3.88
CA SER A 133 -8.77 9.59 -2.81
C SER A 133 -8.83 8.14 -3.24
N ASP A 134 -8.60 7.21 -2.31
CA ASP A 134 -8.79 5.79 -2.51
C ASP A 134 -10.31 5.48 -2.54
N PRO A 135 -10.84 4.84 -3.59
CA PRO A 135 -12.27 4.66 -3.76
C PRO A 135 -12.91 3.71 -2.74
N LEU A 136 -12.13 2.82 -2.12
CA LEU A 136 -12.64 1.88 -1.12
C LEU A 136 -12.72 2.54 0.27
N THR A 137 -11.61 3.15 0.69
CA THR A 137 -11.43 3.64 2.06
C THR A 137 -11.76 5.12 2.24
N GLY A 138 -11.78 5.89 1.15
CA GLY A 138 -12.05 7.33 1.17
C GLY A 138 -10.90 8.20 1.70
N VAL A 139 -9.79 7.61 2.15
CA VAL A 139 -8.57 8.35 2.53
C VAL A 139 -7.79 8.78 1.29
N ALA A 140 -6.72 9.56 1.46
CA ALA A 140 -5.87 9.98 0.33
C ALA A 140 -5.34 8.75 -0.44
N ASN A 141 -5.19 8.87 -1.75
CA ASN A 141 -4.48 7.88 -2.54
C ASN A 141 -2.99 8.21 -2.62
N ARG A 142 -2.21 7.38 -3.32
CA ARG A 142 -0.78 7.60 -3.56
C ARG A 142 -0.48 8.97 -4.19
N THR A 143 -1.29 9.42 -5.14
CA THR A 143 -1.06 10.71 -5.84
C THR A 143 -1.20 11.89 -4.89
N GLU A 144 -2.22 11.88 -4.05
CA GLU A 144 -2.42 12.91 -3.03
C GLU A 144 -1.35 12.83 -1.94
N LEU A 145 -0.94 11.63 -1.51
CA LEU A 145 0.15 11.43 -0.56
C LEU A 145 1.45 12.10 -1.04
N LEU A 146 1.86 11.85 -2.29
CA LEU A 146 3.06 12.45 -2.86
C LEU A 146 2.95 13.98 -2.92
N SER A 147 1.79 14.50 -3.34
CA SER A 147 1.53 15.94 -3.35
C SER A 147 1.62 16.56 -1.95
N GLN A 148 1.11 15.87 -0.93
CA GLN A 148 1.19 16.30 0.47
C GLN A 148 2.62 16.21 1.05
N LEU A 149 3.43 15.26 0.58
CA LEU A 149 4.85 15.16 0.92
C LEU A 149 5.65 16.32 0.30
N GLU A 150 5.46 16.63 -0.99
CA GLU A 150 6.10 17.78 -1.65
C GLU A 150 5.80 19.09 -0.91
N PHE A 151 4.53 19.27 -0.52
CA PHE A 151 4.11 20.41 0.27
C PHE A 151 4.79 20.43 1.65
N ALA A 152 4.79 19.30 2.38
CA ALA A 152 5.42 19.20 3.70
C ALA A 152 6.92 19.49 3.65
N ILE A 153 7.64 18.98 2.66
CA ILE A 153 9.06 19.26 2.40
C ILE A 153 9.27 20.77 2.17
N SER A 154 8.45 21.37 1.32
CA SER A 154 8.53 22.80 1.00
C SER A 154 8.31 23.69 2.22
N VAL A 155 7.39 23.30 3.11
CA VAL A 155 7.13 24.00 4.38
C VAL A 155 8.29 23.80 5.36
N SER A 156 8.75 22.57 5.53
CA SER A 156 9.85 22.21 6.44
C SER A 156 11.13 22.98 6.10
N ASN A 157 11.50 23.04 4.81
CA ASN A 157 12.65 23.82 4.33
C ASN A 157 12.60 25.32 4.65
N ARG A 158 11.41 25.88 4.90
CA ARG A 158 11.23 27.30 5.21
C ARG A 158 11.10 27.58 6.71
N THR A 159 10.62 26.61 7.47
CA THR A 159 10.20 26.79 8.87
C THR A 159 11.08 26.05 9.86
N ASP A 160 11.94 25.14 9.40
CA ASP A 160 12.71 24.20 10.22
C ASP A 160 11.83 23.24 11.05
N GLU A 161 10.52 23.17 10.75
CA GLU A 161 9.60 22.21 11.35
C GLU A 161 9.72 20.86 10.64
N GLY A 162 10.00 19.79 11.40
CA GLY A 162 10.09 18.44 10.87
C GLY A 162 8.73 17.74 10.74
N PHE A 163 8.71 16.67 9.95
CA PHE A 163 7.59 15.73 9.87
C PHE A 163 8.13 14.30 9.74
N ALA A 164 7.27 13.33 10.03
CA ALA A 164 7.57 11.93 9.80
C ALA A 164 6.62 11.32 8.77
N LEU A 165 7.17 10.51 7.87
CA LEU A 165 6.44 9.61 7.00
C LEU A 165 6.48 8.23 7.63
N LEU A 166 5.30 7.66 7.89
CA LEU A 166 5.15 6.28 8.35
C LEU A 166 4.54 5.49 7.19
N LEU A 167 5.19 4.43 6.75
CA LEU A 167 4.62 3.40 5.88
C LEU A 167 4.18 2.22 6.74
N LEU A 168 3.00 1.69 6.47
CA LEU A 168 2.34 0.68 7.26
C LEU A 168 1.92 -0.47 6.35
N ASP A 169 2.10 -1.69 6.82
CA ASP A 169 1.62 -2.91 6.17
C ASP A 169 0.79 -3.73 7.16
N LEU A 170 -0.36 -4.24 6.73
CA LEU A 170 -1.19 -5.11 7.56
C LEU A 170 -0.67 -6.54 7.52
N ASP A 171 -0.04 -6.97 8.60
CA ASP A 171 0.55 -8.30 8.69
C ASP A 171 -0.54 -9.39 8.52
N ASN A 172 -0.24 -10.38 7.69
CA ASN A 172 -1.12 -11.52 7.39
C ASN A 172 -2.48 -11.15 6.78
N PHE A 173 -2.64 -9.96 6.18
CA PHE A 173 -3.88 -9.58 5.50
C PHE A 173 -4.31 -10.57 4.41
N LYS A 174 -3.34 -11.12 3.67
CA LYS A 174 -3.60 -12.18 2.67
C LYS A 174 -4.30 -13.39 3.29
N MET A 175 -3.90 -13.81 4.50
CA MET A 175 -4.53 -14.94 5.19
C MET A 175 -6.00 -14.66 5.52
N VAL A 176 -6.34 -13.41 5.85
CA VAL A 176 -7.73 -12.97 6.04
C VAL A 176 -8.52 -13.11 4.73
N ASN A 177 -7.97 -12.64 3.61
CA ASN A 177 -8.62 -12.79 2.30
C ASN A 177 -8.82 -14.27 1.92
N ASP A 178 -7.79 -15.09 2.11
CA ASP A 178 -7.82 -16.51 1.73
C ASP A 178 -8.81 -17.30 2.59
N THR A 179 -8.95 -16.95 3.88
CA THR A 179 -9.80 -17.67 4.84
C THR A 179 -11.24 -17.14 4.90
N ARG A 180 -11.44 -15.83 4.68
CA ARG A 180 -12.73 -15.14 4.91
C ARG A 180 -13.31 -14.46 3.67
N GLY A 181 -12.55 -14.41 2.57
CA GLY A 181 -12.95 -13.82 1.31
C GLY A 181 -12.65 -12.32 1.21
N HIS A 182 -12.50 -11.83 -0.02
CA HIS A 182 -12.14 -10.45 -0.32
C HIS A 182 -13.12 -9.41 0.22
N SER A 183 -14.42 -9.72 0.33
CA SER A 183 -15.40 -8.77 0.88
C SER A 183 -15.14 -8.43 2.36
N VAL A 184 -14.61 -9.39 3.13
CA VAL A 184 -14.21 -9.16 4.52
C VAL A 184 -12.91 -8.37 4.57
N GLY A 185 -11.96 -8.67 3.67
CA GLY A 185 -10.73 -7.88 3.51
C GLY A 185 -11.00 -6.42 3.18
N ASP A 186 -11.93 -6.15 2.26
CA ASP A 186 -12.32 -4.79 1.88
C ASP A 186 -12.89 -4.01 3.08
N LYS A 187 -13.75 -4.65 3.88
CA LYS A 187 -14.29 -4.05 5.11
C LYS A 187 -13.22 -3.82 6.17
N LEU A 188 -12.25 -4.74 6.28
CA LEU A 188 -11.12 -4.59 7.17
C LEU A 188 -10.26 -3.38 6.79
N LEU A 189 -10.04 -3.13 5.50
CA LEU A 189 -9.31 -1.96 5.02
C LEU A 189 -10.05 -0.65 5.32
N VAL A 190 -11.39 -0.63 5.16
CA VAL A 190 -12.22 0.51 5.56
C VAL A 190 -12.11 0.77 7.06
N GLU A 191 -12.23 -0.27 7.89
CA GLU A 191 -12.17 -0.11 9.34
C GLU A 191 -10.76 0.24 9.85
N THR A 192 -9.72 -0.27 9.19
CA THR A 192 -8.33 0.14 9.40
C THR A 192 -8.20 1.65 9.18
N SER A 193 -8.74 2.17 8.07
CA SER A 193 -8.69 3.59 7.75
C SER A 193 -9.42 4.46 8.79
N ASN A 194 -10.59 4.00 9.25
CA ASN A 194 -11.34 4.66 10.32
C ASN A 194 -10.54 4.70 11.63
N ARG A 195 -9.94 3.56 12.01
CA ARG A 195 -9.16 3.42 13.23
C ARG A 195 -7.91 4.29 13.17
N LEU A 196 -7.19 4.34 12.04
CA LEU A 196 -6.06 5.25 11.82
C LEU A 196 -6.47 6.71 11.96
N ASN A 197 -7.54 7.14 11.27
CA ASN A 197 -8.04 8.52 11.35
C ASN A 197 -8.42 8.93 12.78
N SER A 198 -8.94 8.01 13.59
CA SER A 198 -9.31 8.28 14.98
C SER A 198 -8.12 8.56 15.91
N LEU A 199 -6.92 8.08 15.55
CA LEU A 199 -5.69 8.26 16.32
C LEU A 199 -4.95 9.55 15.98
N LEU A 200 -5.27 10.14 14.83
CA LEU A 200 -4.49 11.20 14.20
C LEU A 200 -5.15 12.56 14.37
N ARG A 201 -4.34 13.62 14.23
CA ARG A 201 -4.83 15.00 14.27
C ARG A 201 -5.32 15.41 12.89
N THR A 202 -6.10 16.48 12.83
CA THR A 202 -6.58 17.06 11.55
C THR A 202 -5.45 17.59 10.67
N THR A 203 -4.24 17.77 11.22
CA THR A 203 -3.04 18.20 10.48
C THR A 203 -2.28 17.04 9.84
N ASP A 204 -2.56 15.81 10.27
CA ASP A 204 -1.91 14.61 9.76
C ASP A 204 -2.68 14.09 8.54
N THR A 205 -2.00 13.37 7.66
CA THR A 205 -2.61 12.77 6.47
C THR A 205 -2.55 11.26 6.60
N VAL A 206 -3.68 10.58 6.37
CA VAL A 206 -3.73 9.14 6.10
C VAL A 206 -3.92 8.92 4.61
N ALA A 207 -3.15 8.01 4.04
CA ALA A 207 -3.32 7.56 2.68
C ALA A 207 -3.28 6.04 2.59
N ARG A 208 -3.94 5.49 1.57
CA ARG A 208 -3.77 4.09 1.14
C ARG A 208 -3.00 4.07 -0.16
N ILE A 209 -1.87 3.37 -0.18
CA ILE A 209 -0.96 3.35 -1.34
C ILE A 209 -1.36 2.27 -2.33
N GLY A 210 -1.87 1.15 -1.83
CA GLY A 210 -2.34 0.01 -2.60
C GLY A 210 -2.43 -1.24 -1.73
N GLY A 211 -3.24 -2.22 -2.12
CA GLY A 211 -3.36 -3.48 -1.36
C GLY A 211 -3.72 -3.25 0.11
N ASP A 212 -2.86 -3.73 0.99
CA ASP A 212 -2.85 -3.62 2.46
C ASP A 212 -1.91 -2.54 3.01
N GLU A 213 -1.35 -1.71 2.14
CA GLU A 213 -0.38 -0.68 2.51
C GLU A 213 -1.03 0.68 2.75
N PHE A 214 -0.70 1.27 3.91
CA PHE A 214 -1.10 2.61 4.31
C PHE A 214 0.12 3.50 4.51
N ALA A 215 -0.09 4.82 4.44
CA ALA A 215 0.89 5.81 4.79
C ALA A 215 0.30 6.90 5.67
N ILE A 216 1.13 7.42 6.57
CA ILE A 216 0.78 8.55 7.42
C ILE A 216 1.86 9.61 7.31
N ILE A 217 1.44 10.86 7.04
CA ILE A 217 2.30 12.04 7.21
C ILE A 217 1.94 12.67 8.54
N ALA A 218 2.79 12.49 9.54
CA ALA A 218 2.60 13.05 10.87
C ALA A 218 3.38 14.37 10.99
N ARG A 219 2.65 15.49 11.17
CA ARG A 219 3.21 16.85 11.20
C ARG A 219 3.26 17.39 12.64
N HIS A 220 4.11 18.40 12.87
CA HIS A 220 4.24 19.08 14.16
C HIS A 220 4.58 18.12 15.33
N LEU A 221 5.49 17.18 15.07
CA LEU A 221 6.00 16.29 16.10
C LEU A 221 7.13 16.99 16.86
N ASP A 222 6.91 17.27 18.14
CA ASP A 222 7.95 17.71 19.06
C ASP A 222 8.97 16.58 19.26
N LYS A 223 9.99 16.51 18.38
CA LYS A 223 11.11 15.55 18.40
C LYS A 223 10.72 14.09 18.11
N THR A 224 11.74 13.25 17.87
CA THR A 224 11.66 11.79 17.62
C THR A 224 10.79 11.00 18.61
N ARG A 225 10.65 11.46 19.85
CA ARG A 225 9.76 10.80 20.84
C ARG A 225 8.29 10.84 20.45
N GLY A 226 7.84 11.87 19.71
CA GLY A 226 6.45 11.96 19.27
C GLY A 226 6.08 10.86 18.27
N VAL A 227 6.97 10.59 17.30
CA VAL A 227 6.68 9.61 16.23
C VAL A 227 6.67 8.19 16.75
N THR A 228 7.60 7.82 17.63
CA THR A 228 7.71 6.47 18.18
C THR A 228 6.49 6.12 19.04
N VAL A 229 5.99 7.09 19.82
CA VAL A 229 4.74 6.93 20.58
C VAL A 229 3.53 6.78 19.66
N LEU A 230 3.47 7.53 18.56
CA LEU A 230 2.40 7.40 17.58
C LEU A 230 2.44 6.03 16.90
N ALA A 231 3.61 5.58 16.43
CA ALA A 231 3.78 4.29 15.80
C ALA A 231 3.35 3.14 16.71
N GLN A 232 3.80 3.14 17.98
CA GLN A 232 3.36 2.11 18.93
C GLN A 232 1.85 2.14 19.17
N LYS A 233 1.25 3.34 19.30
CA LYS A 233 -0.21 3.45 19.44
C LYS A 233 -0.97 2.90 18.24
N ILE A 234 -0.44 3.09 17.03
CA ILE A 234 -1.05 2.54 15.82
C ILE A 234 -0.97 1.01 15.85
N ILE A 235 0.20 0.44 16.13
CA ILE A 235 0.39 -1.01 16.24
C ILE A 235 -0.56 -1.61 17.27
N ASP A 236 -0.60 -1.07 18.49
CA ASP A 236 -1.45 -1.57 19.56
C ASP A 236 -2.94 -1.47 19.19
N SER A 237 -3.34 -0.39 18.51
CA SER A 237 -4.71 -0.16 18.07
C SER A 237 -5.11 -1.13 16.95
N LEU A 238 -4.23 -1.40 15.98
CA LEU A 238 -4.51 -2.32 14.88
C LEU A 238 -4.43 -3.79 15.32
N ALA A 239 -3.63 -4.13 16.33
CA ALA A 239 -3.59 -5.46 16.92
C ALA A 239 -4.89 -5.84 17.67
N ALA A 240 -5.70 -4.85 18.08
CA ALA A 240 -7.00 -5.11 18.67
C ALA A 240 -7.96 -5.72 17.63
N PRO A 241 -8.82 -6.70 18.01
CA PRO A 241 -9.70 -7.35 17.06
C PRO A 241 -10.63 -6.40 16.29
N PHE A 242 -10.90 -6.73 15.04
CA PHE A 242 -11.89 -6.06 14.19
C PHE A 242 -13.19 -6.86 14.18
N GLU A 243 -14.30 -6.19 14.47
CA GLU A 243 -15.64 -6.77 14.39
C GLU A 243 -16.25 -6.41 13.03
N ILE A 244 -16.33 -7.39 12.13
CA ILE A 244 -16.80 -7.22 10.75
C ILE A 244 -17.95 -8.20 10.50
N ASP A 245 -19.17 -7.68 10.31
CA ASP A 245 -20.38 -8.48 10.11
C ASP A 245 -20.63 -9.57 11.18
N GLY A 246 -20.20 -9.33 12.43
CA GLY A 246 -20.30 -10.29 13.53
C GLY A 246 -19.23 -11.39 13.52
N LEU A 247 -18.19 -11.23 12.69
CA LEU A 247 -16.97 -12.02 12.71
C LEU A 247 -15.82 -11.20 13.31
N THR A 248 -15.00 -11.86 14.12
CA THR A 248 -13.77 -11.27 14.65
C THR A 248 -12.60 -11.57 13.71
N ALA A 249 -11.90 -10.53 13.26
CA ALA A 249 -10.68 -10.62 12.46
C ALA A 249 -9.50 -9.98 13.20
N ASN A 250 -8.35 -10.64 13.19
CA ASN A 250 -7.12 -10.13 13.78
C ASN A 250 -6.07 -9.95 12.69
N VAL A 251 -5.46 -8.77 12.65
CA VAL A 251 -4.29 -8.47 11.82
C VAL A 251 -3.24 -7.78 12.66
N GLY A 252 -1.98 -7.99 12.30
CA GLY A 252 -0.87 -7.21 12.84
C GLY A 252 -0.65 -5.94 12.00
N CYS A 253 0.30 -5.14 12.42
CA CYS A 253 0.80 -4.04 11.61
C CYS A 253 2.30 -3.86 11.83
N SER A 254 3.04 -3.83 10.73
CA SER A 254 4.45 -3.45 10.70
C SER A 254 4.57 -2.03 10.17
N ILE A 255 5.49 -1.23 10.73
CA ILE A 255 5.65 0.19 10.36
C ILE A 255 7.10 0.54 10.06
N GLY A 256 7.35 1.19 8.93
CA GLY A 256 8.62 1.85 8.61
C GLY A 256 8.50 3.36 8.68
N ILE A 257 9.49 4.04 9.25
CA ILE A 257 9.41 5.48 9.53
C ILE A 257 10.60 6.21 8.89
N ALA A 258 10.34 7.21 8.06
CA ALA A 258 11.34 8.19 7.62
C ALA A 258 11.06 9.57 8.22
N HIS A 259 12.09 10.31 8.60
CA HIS A 259 11.99 11.60 9.26
C HIS A 259 12.66 12.73 8.47
N TYR A 260 11.90 13.76 8.15
CA TYR A 260 12.42 14.97 7.51
C TYR A 260 12.60 16.09 8.55
N PRO A 261 13.71 16.85 8.55
CA PRO A 261 14.74 16.95 7.50
C PRO A 261 15.99 16.07 7.70
N TRP A 262 15.98 15.09 8.62
CA TRP A 262 17.18 14.29 8.90
C TRP A 262 17.55 13.35 7.75
N ASP A 263 16.56 12.63 7.22
CA ASP A 263 16.79 11.64 6.16
C ASP A 263 16.92 12.31 4.78
N LYS A 264 16.45 13.56 4.65
CA LYS A 264 16.44 14.38 3.43
C LYS A 264 15.82 13.65 2.23
N GLY A 265 15.81 14.29 1.07
CA GLY A 265 15.27 13.71 -0.17
C GLY A 265 14.00 14.36 -0.68
N ASP A 266 13.60 13.91 -1.87
CA ASP A 266 12.30 14.16 -2.48
C ASP A 266 11.26 13.15 -1.95
N PRO A 267 9.96 13.29 -2.29
CA PRO A 267 8.93 12.37 -1.81
C PRO A 267 9.24 10.89 -2.10
N GLU A 268 9.74 10.59 -3.30
CA GLU A 268 10.09 9.24 -3.72
C GLU A 268 11.21 8.64 -2.86
N LEU A 269 12.27 9.41 -2.58
CA LEU A 269 13.36 8.94 -1.74
C LEU A 269 12.91 8.73 -0.28
N LEU A 270 12.06 9.61 0.26
CA LEU A 270 11.49 9.41 1.61
C LEU A 270 10.59 8.16 1.67
N MET A 271 9.80 7.91 0.64
CA MET A 271 9.01 6.68 0.52
C MET A 271 9.92 5.45 0.51
N GLN A 272 11.02 5.49 -0.25
CA GLN A 272 12.00 4.42 -0.26
C GLN A 272 12.64 4.21 1.12
N HIS A 273 13.05 5.28 1.81
CA HIS A 273 13.60 5.19 3.16
C HIS A 273 12.63 4.55 4.15
N ALA A 274 11.36 4.96 4.13
CA ALA A 274 10.33 4.36 4.98
C ALA A 274 10.06 2.90 4.61
N ASP A 275 10.12 2.53 3.33
CA ASP A 275 9.92 1.15 2.87
C ASP A 275 11.03 0.22 3.34
N LEU A 276 12.29 0.68 3.32
CA LEU A 276 13.42 -0.04 3.88
C LEU A 276 13.30 -0.27 5.38
N ALA A 277 12.80 0.71 6.12
CA ALA A 277 12.50 0.55 7.53
C ALA A 277 11.32 -0.41 7.76
N LEU A 278 10.32 -0.40 6.88
CA LEU A 278 9.17 -1.31 6.96
C LEU A 278 9.59 -2.76 6.72
N TYR A 279 10.47 -3.00 5.76
CA TYR A 279 11.05 -4.32 5.51
C TYR A 279 11.75 -4.87 6.77
N ARG A 280 12.55 -4.04 7.45
CA ARG A 280 13.19 -4.40 8.72
C ARG A 280 12.19 -4.79 9.80
N ALA A 281 11.09 -4.03 9.93
CA ALA A 281 10.04 -4.38 10.88
C ALA A 281 9.41 -5.75 10.56
N LYS A 282 9.25 -6.10 9.29
CA LYS A 282 8.77 -7.42 8.88
C LYS A 282 9.79 -8.54 9.16
N ASP A 283 11.08 -8.25 8.95
CA ASP A 283 12.19 -9.18 9.14
C ASP A 283 12.44 -9.51 10.63
N GLU A 284 12.32 -8.51 11.52
CA GLU A 284 12.49 -8.69 12.97
C GLU A 284 11.26 -9.30 13.68
N GLY A 285 10.31 -9.86 12.94
CA GLY A 285 9.20 -10.64 13.50
C GLY A 285 7.81 -9.99 13.37
N ARG A 286 7.68 -8.88 12.63
CA ARG A 286 6.42 -8.14 12.42
C ARG A 286 5.83 -7.53 13.70
N GLY A 287 4.74 -6.77 13.58
CA GLY A 287 4.08 -6.17 14.74
C GLY A 287 4.92 -5.13 15.49
N CYS A 288 5.92 -4.56 14.82
CA CYS A 288 6.85 -3.58 15.37
C CYS A 288 7.06 -2.42 14.39
N PHE A 289 7.83 -1.42 14.81
CA PHE A 289 8.22 -0.32 13.93
C PHE A 289 9.74 -0.16 13.90
N HIS A 290 10.24 0.33 12.78
CA HIS A 290 11.63 0.76 12.63
C HIS A 290 11.71 2.17 12.06
N MET A 291 12.73 2.89 12.48
CA MET A 291 13.10 4.16 11.85
C MET A 291 14.16 3.90 10.81
N PHE A 292 14.12 4.66 9.72
CA PHE A 292 15.19 4.66 8.75
C PHE A 292 16.50 5.10 9.40
N ASP A 293 17.57 4.39 9.05
CA ASP A 293 18.95 4.70 9.40
C ASP A 293 19.81 4.29 8.19
N GLU A 294 20.83 5.07 7.84
CA GLU A 294 21.69 4.79 6.68
C GLU A 294 22.47 3.48 6.83
N GLU A 295 22.90 3.12 8.05
CA GLU A 295 23.53 1.82 8.30
C GLU A 295 22.51 0.69 8.16
N LEU A 296 21.27 0.98 8.56
CA LEU A 296 20.12 0.08 8.41
C LEU A 296 19.83 -0.19 6.94
N SER A 297 19.79 0.86 6.13
CA SER A 297 19.57 0.81 4.68
C SER A 297 20.57 -0.09 3.98
N ARG A 298 21.86 0.04 4.32
CA ARG A 298 22.92 -0.76 3.70
C ARG A 298 22.75 -2.26 3.95
N ALA A 299 22.51 -2.66 5.20
CA ALA A 299 22.36 -4.07 5.53
C ALA A 299 21.09 -4.71 4.94
N VAL A 300 20.00 -3.95 4.73
CA VAL A 300 18.82 -4.46 4.01
C VAL A 300 19.14 -4.71 2.54
N HIS A 301 19.79 -3.75 1.87
CA HIS A 301 20.19 -3.90 0.47
C HIS A 301 21.16 -5.07 0.31
N GLU A 302 22.19 -5.16 1.16
CA GLU A 302 23.13 -6.27 1.17
C GLU A 302 22.42 -7.62 1.36
N ARG A 303 21.41 -7.69 2.24
CA ARG A 303 20.60 -8.90 2.44
C ARG A 303 19.76 -9.27 1.20
N MET A 304 19.09 -8.29 0.58
CA MET A 304 18.30 -8.51 -0.65
C MET A 304 19.17 -8.94 -1.82
N ASP A 305 20.33 -8.32 -1.99
CA ASP A 305 21.31 -8.73 -2.99
C ASP A 305 21.80 -10.16 -2.72
N MET A 306 22.09 -10.49 -1.45
CA MET A 306 22.48 -11.83 -1.04
C MET A 306 21.39 -12.88 -1.34
N GLU A 307 20.12 -12.57 -1.08
CA GLU A 307 18.99 -13.45 -1.42
C GLU A 307 18.92 -13.72 -2.93
N ARG A 308 18.97 -12.65 -3.73
CA ARG A 308 18.95 -12.76 -5.19
C ARG A 308 20.11 -13.62 -5.68
N ASP A 309 21.31 -13.36 -5.18
CA ASP A 309 22.52 -14.03 -5.62
C ASP A 309 22.56 -15.49 -5.12
N LEU A 310 21.98 -15.78 -3.96
CA LEU A 310 21.83 -17.15 -3.44
C LEU A 310 20.89 -17.97 -4.33
N ARG A 311 19.80 -17.40 -4.83
CA ARG A 311 18.91 -18.06 -5.78
C ARG A 311 19.66 -18.49 -7.05
N VAL A 312 20.54 -17.63 -7.56
CA VAL A 312 21.44 -17.97 -8.68
C VAL A 312 22.47 -19.03 -8.27
N ALA A 313 23.01 -18.96 -7.06
CA ALA A 313 24.00 -19.90 -6.56
C ALA A 313 23.47 -21.33 -6.43
N VAL A 314 22.19 -21.50 -6.08
CA VAL A 314 21.50 -22.81 -6.03
C VAL A 314 21.40 -23.46 -7.42
N GLU A 315 21.26 -22.67 -8.48
CA GLU A 315 21.14 -23.16 -9.86
C GLU A 315 22.49 -23.30 -10.57
N THR A 316 23.60 -22.91 -9.94
CA THR A 316 24.94 -22.83 -10.56
C THR A 316 26.03 -23.49 -9.70
N ASP A 317 27.24 -23.66 -10.24
CA ASP A 317 28.38 -24.30 -9.54
C ASP A 317 29.05 -23.39 -8.48
N GLN A 318 28.29 -22.53 -7.80
CA GLN A 318 28.81 -21.62 -6.77
C GLN A 318 28.79 -22.23 -5.37
N LEU A 319 27.89 -23.19 -5.14
CA LEU A 319 27.81 -23.95 -3.91
C LEU A 319 28.73 -25.15 -3.97
N PHE A 320 29.48 -25.38 -2.91
CA PHE A 320 30.34 -26.55 -2.76
C PHE A 320 30.34 -27.06 -1.33
N VAL A 321 30.86 -28.26 -1.14
CA VAL A 321 30.90 -28.91 0.17
C VAL A 321 32.35 -29.05 0.61
N MET A 322 32.63 -28.67 1.86
CA MET A 322 33.86 -29.04 2.55
C MET A 322 33.55 -30.12 3.58
N TYR A 323 34.52 -30.98 3.85
CA TYR A 323 34.36 -32.10 4.77
C TYR A 323 35.25 -31.90 5.98
N GLN A 324 34.65 -31.87 7.17
CA GLN A 324 35.37 -31.85 8.44
C GLN A 324 35.44 -33.27 9.01
N PRO A 325 36.63 -33.88 9.15
CA PRO A 325 36.75 -35.22 9.70
C PRO A 325 36.42 -35.25 11.19
N ARG A 326 35.68 -36.28 11.62
CA ARG A 326 35.45 -36.64 13.01
C ARG A 326 36.32 -37.84 13.39
N PHE A 327 36.97 -37.74 14.54
CA PHE A 327 37.92 -38.74 15.02
C PHE A 327 37.37 -39.45 16.26
N ASP A 328 37.68 -40.73 16.37
CA ASP A 328 37.49 -41.46 17.62
C ASP A 328 38.40 -40.86 18.70
N ALA A 329 37.85 -40.60 19.88
CA ALA A 329 38.59 -39.92 20.96
C ALA A 329 39.67 -40.81 21.59
N GLU A 330 39.49 -42.14 21.57
CA GLU A 330 40.42 -43.11 22.15
C GLU A 330 41.50 -43.50 21.13
N THR A 331 41.10 -43.93 19.94
CA THR A 331 42.01 -44.46 18.91
C THR A 331 42.64 -43.36 18.07
N ARG A 332 42.03 -42.16 18.03
CA ARG A 332 42.41 -41.02 17.15
C ARG A 332 42.32 -41.34 15.66
N GLU A 333 41.60 -42.40 15.30
CA GLU A 333 41.35 -42.75 13.90
C GLU A 333 40.16 -41.95 13.36
N PRO A 334 40.17 -41.56 12.07
CA PRO A 334 39.02 -40.91 11.44
C PRO A 334 37.87 -41.93 11.33
N VAL A 335 36.69 -41.57 11.84
CA VAL A 335 35.53 -42.46 11.90
C VAL A 335 34.36 -42.00 11.05
N ALA A 336 34.26 -40.69 10.78
CA ALA A 336 33.18 -40.08 10.01
C ALA A 336 33.62 -38.70 9.51
N GLY A 337 32.78 -38.04 8.73
CA GLY A 337 32.95 -36.64 8.35
C GLY A 337 31.65 -35.88 8.45
N GLU A 338 31.75 -34.57 8.56
CA GLU A 338 30.62 -33.64 8.49
C GLU A 338 30.72 -32.83 7.19
N ALA A 339 29.64 -32.84 6.43
CA ALA A 339 29.52 -32.08 5.20
C ALA A 339 29.05 -30.66 5.50
N LEU A 340 29.92 -29.70 5.21
CA LEU A 340 29.69 -28.30 5.48
C LEU A 340 29.53 -27.54 4.16
N ALA A 341 28.33 -27.02 3.94
CA ALA A 341 28.03 -26.18 2.78
C ALA A 341 28.91 -24.92 2.76
N ARG A 342 29.36 -24.53 1.59
CA ARG A 342 30.15 -23.32 1.35
C ARG A 342 29.66 -22.64 0.09
N TRP A 343 29.67 -21.32 0.10
CA TRP A 343 29.28 -20.53 -1.05
C TRP A 343 30.45 -19.68 -1.52
N LYS A 344 30.86 -19.92 -2.77
CA LYS A 344 31.86 -19.11 -3.48
C LYS A 344 31.15 -18.09 -4.36
N HIS A 345 30.87 -16.93 -3.77
CA HIS A 345 30.28 -15.79 -4.45
C HIS A 345 31.26 -15.15 -5.44
N PRO A 346 30.83 -14.76 -6.66
CA PRO A 346 31.70 -14.15 -7.68
C PRO A 346 32.41 -12.88 -7.21
N GLU A 347 31.68 -11.99 -6.53
CA GLU A 347 32.21 -10.71 -6.03
C GLU A 347 32.69 -10.78 -4.56
N ASN A 348 31.87 -11.33 -3.65
CA ASN A 348 32.14 -11.38 -2.21
C ASN A 348 33.09 -12.51 -1.76
N GLY A 349 33.53 -13.39 -2.67
CA GLY A 349 34.42 -14.49 -2.33
C GLY A 349 33.73 -15.58 -1.50
N LEU A 350 34.38 -16.06 -0.42
CA LEU A 350 33.81 -17.14 0.40
C LEU A 350 32.82 -16.56 1.42
N VAL A 351 31.53 -16.83 1.24
CA VAL A 351 30.47 -16.37 2.13
C VAL A 351 30.23 -17.41 3.23
N SER A 352 30.11 -16.93 4.47
CA SER A 352 29.91 -17.78 5.65
C SER A 352 28.51 -18.42 5.66
N PRO A 353 28.37 -19.71 6.06
CA PRO A 353 27.07 -20.33 6.28
C PRO A 353 26.18 -19.56 7.26
N GLY A 354 26.76 -18.94 8.29
CA GLY A 354 26.00 -18.10 9.23
C GLY A 354 25.36 -16.86 8.61
N ILE A 355 25.70 -16.50 7.37
CA ILE A 355 25.09 -15.40 6.62
C ILE A 355 24.00 -15.92 5.68
N PHE A 356 24.30 -16.94 4.86
CA PHE A 356 23.38 -17.36 3.79
C PHE A 356 22.37 -18.43 4.21
N ILE A 357 22.66 -19.25 5.24
CA ILE A 357 21.71 -20.27 5.71
C ILE A 357 20.44 -19.63 6.29
N PRO A 358 20.50 -18.60 7.17
CA PRO A 358 19.29 -17.94 7.67
C PRO A 358 18.43 -17.36 6.54
N ILE A 359 19.06 -16.71 5.55
CA ILE A 359 18.38 -16.18 4.36
C ILE A 359 17.70 -17.32 3.58
N ALA A 360 18.39 -18.45 3.42
CA ALA A 360 17.84 -19.61 2.72
C ALA A 360 16.61 -20.19 3.45
N GLU A 361 16.63 -20.24 4.78
CA GLU A 361 15.54 -20.79 5.59
C GLU A 361 14.29 -19.91 5.50
N GLU A 362 14.44 -18.60 5.67
CA GLU A 362 13.32 -17.67 5.62
C GLU A 362 12.66 -17.58 4.23
N THR A 363 13.45 -17.73 3.17
CA THR A 363 12.98 -17.66 1.78
C THR A 363 12.53 -19.01 1.22
N GLY A 364 12.71 -20.09 1.99
CA GLY A 364 12.47 -21.47 1.56
C GLY A 364 13.52 -22.02 0.59
N LEU A 365 14.50 -21.23 0.16
CA LEU A 365 15.62 -21.67 -0.69
C LEU A 365 16.48 -22.76 -0.04
N VAL A 366 16.41 -22.93 1.29
CA VAL A 366 17.14 -23.97 2.01
C VAL A 366 16.80 -25.39 1.54
N ILE A 367 15.59 -25.60 0.99
CA ILE A 367 15.18 -26.90 0.45
C ILE A 367 16.01 -27.23 -0.79
N ASP A 368 16.07 -26.31 -1.75
CA ASP A 368 16.83 -26.51 -2.98
C ASP A 368 18.34 -26.51 -2.72
N LEU A 369 18.82 -25.65 -1.83
CA LEU A 369 20.20 -25.68 -1.32
C LEU A 369 20.53 -27.04 -0.70
N GLY A 370 19.65 -27.56 0.16
CA GLY A 370 19.78 -28.86 0.80
C GLY A 370 19.88 -30.00 -0.21
N ARG A 371 19.07 -29.96 -1.28
CA ARG A 371 19.16 -30.92 -2.40
C ARG A 371 20.50 -30.86 -3.12
N VAL A 372 21.01 -29.66 -3.42
CA VAL A 372 22.32 -29.50 -4.07
C VAL A 372 23.44 -30.07 -3.18
N VAL A 373 23.42 -29.74 -1.89
CA VAL A 373 24.41 -30.24 -0.91
C VAL A 373 24.32 -31.76 -0.80
N LEU A 374 23.12 -32.31 -0.65
CA LEU A 374 22.90 -33.75 -0.52
C LEU A 374 23.34 -34.52 -1.77
N ASP A 375 22.98 -34.05 -2.97
CA ASP A 375 23.40 -34.65 -4.24
C ASP A 375 24.93 -34.68 -4.33
N ARG A 376 25.58 -33.58 -3.92
CA ARG A 376 27.04 -33.48 -3.92
C ARG A 376 27.70 -34.44 -2.93
N VAL A 377 27.19 -34.50 -1.70
CA VAL A 377 27.73 -35.39 -0.66
C VAL A 377 27.61 -36.84 -1.07
N VAL A 378 26.45 -37.25 -1.56
CA VAL A 378 26.24 -38.63 -1.97
C VAL A 378 27.09 -38.99 -3.20
N SER A 379 27.24 -38.07 -4.15
CA SER A 379 28.16 -38.21 -5.29
C SER A 379 29.63 -38.38 -4.84
N ASP A 380 30.08 -37.56 -3.90
CA ASP A 380 31.45 -37.63 -3.37
C ASP A 380 31.69 -38.95 -2.60
N ILE A 381 30.71 -39.42 -1.80
CA ILE A 381 30.76 -40.74 -1.15
C ILE A 381 30.89 -41.86 -2.18
N ALA A 382 30.07 -41.83 -3.25
CA ALA A 382 30.13 -42.84 -4.30
C ALA A 382 31.52 -42.88 -4.95
N ARG A 383 32.05 -41.70 -5.29
CA ARG A 383 33.40 -41.57 -5.86
C ARG A 383 34.48 -42.11 -4.93
N TRP A 384 34.43 -41.80 -3.63
CA TRP A 384 35.42 -42.32 -2.68
C TRP A 384 35.36 -43.83 -2.55
N ARG A 385 34.15 -44.42 -2.58
CA ARG A 385 33.96 -45.87 -2.58
C ARG A 385 34.52 -46.53 -3.84
N GLU A 386 34.33 -45.93 -5.02
CA GLU A 386 34.92 -46.41 -6.27
C GLU A 386 36.45 -46.38 -6.25
N LEU A 387 37.04 -45.38 -5.58
CA LEU A 387 38.48 -45.28 -5.35
C LEU A 387 39.00 -46.24 -4.26
N GLY A 388 38.12 -47.00 -3.61
CA GLY A 388 38.49 -47.92 -2.52
C GLY A 388 38.88 -47.22 -1.22
N LEU A 389 38.47 -45.95 -1.03
CA LEU A 389 38.71 -45.20 0.19
C LEU A 389 37.61 -45.51 1.20
N ASP A 390 38.00 -45.90 2.42
CA ASP A 390 37.11 -46.01 3.56
C ASP A 390 37.21 -44.73 4.39
N VAL A 391 36.25 -43.83 4.19
CA VAL A 391 36.22 -42.50 4.84
C VAL A 391 35.17 -42.41 5.95
N GLY A 392 34.56 -43.55 6.32
CA GLY A 392 33.41 -43.57 7.22
C GLY A 392 32.16 -42.91 6.60
N PRO A 393 31.08 -42.75 7.37
CA PRO A 393 29.87 -42.11 6.90
C PRO A 393 29.98 -40.58 6.98
N MET A 394 29.32 -39.88 6.06
CA MET A 394 29.27 -38.41 6.06
C MET A 394 27.92 -37.93 6.63
N SER A 395 27.95 -36.99 7.56
CA SER A 395 26.76 -36.31 8.05
C SER A 395 26.39 -35.10 7.18
N VAL A 396 25.09 -34.89 6.99
CA VAL A 396 24.51 -33.74 6.32
C VAL A 396 23.48 -33.09 7.24
N ASN A 397 23.61 -31.78 7.43
CA ASN A 397 22.67 -30.97 8.19
C ASN A 397 21.36 -30.78 7.41
N ILE A 398 20.22 -31.05 8.06
CA ILE A 398 18.89 -30.84 7.50
C ILE A 398 18.19 -29.74 8.30
N SER A 399 17.83 -28.66 7.59
CA SER A 399 17.11 -27.52 8.18
C SER A 399 15.70 -27.93 8.65
N PRO A 400 15.19 -27.33 9.74
CA PRO A 400 13.81 -27.51 10.18
C PRO A 400 12.79 -27.21 9.07
N VAL A 401 13.05 -26.22 8.22
CA VAL A 401 12.17 -25.85 7.10
C VAL A 401 12.09 -26.96 6.05
N HIS A 402 13.22 -27.61 5.75
CA HIS A 402 13.26 -28.73 4.81
C HIS A 402 12.54 -29.95 5.38
N LEU A 403 12.71 -30.23 6.67
CA LEU A 403 12.01 -31.32 7.33
C LEU A 403 10.49 -31.09 7.38
N ALA A 404 10.06 -29.88 7.73
CA ALA A 404 8.65 -29.49 7.76
C ALA A 404 7.97 -29.57 6.38
N ALA A 405 8.73 -29.35 5.29
CA ALA A 405 8.23 -29.48 3.92
C ALA A 405 7.85 -30.92 3.52
N GLY A 406 8.26 -31.94 4.29
CA GLY A 406 7.85 -33.34 4.08
C GLY A 406 8.52 -34.07 2.91
N CYS A 407 9.53 -33.46 2.28
CA CYS A 407 10.22 -34.00 1.10
C CYS A 407 11.58 -34.64 1.40
N VAL A 408 12.08 -34.60 2.64
CA VAL A 408 13.43 -35.07 3.00
C VAL A 408 13.63 -36.55 2.68
N LEU A 409 12.63 -37.40 2.92
CA LEU A 409 12.72 -38.82 2.59
C LEU A 409 12.96 -39.06 1.11
N GLU A 410 12.20 -38.36 0.26
CA GLU A 410 12.32 -38.49 -1.20
C GLU A 410 13.69 -38.00 -1.67
N ASP A 411 14.14 -36.85 -1.16
CA ASP A 411 15.42 -36.26 -1.52
C ASP A 411 16.58 -37.18 -1.12
N VAL A 412 16.60 -37.69 0.12
CA VAL A 412 17.65 -38.58 0.65
C VAL A 412 17.70 -39.91 -0.09
N PHE A 413 16.58 -40.61 -0.21
CA PHE A 413 16.55 -41.90 -0.92
C PHE A 413 16.78 -41.75 -2.42
N GLY A 414 16.31 -40.64 -3.01
CA GLY A 414 16.57 -40.28 -4.39
C GLY A 414 18.06 -40.16 -4.67
N ALA A 415 18.78 -39.38 -3.87
CA ALA A 415 20.23 -39.19 -3.99
C ALA A 415 21.00 -40.51 -3.79
N LEU A 416 20.71 -41.25 -2.71
CA LEU A 416 21.36 -42.55 -2.42
C LEU A 416 21.17 -43.55 -3.57
N LYS A 417 19.96 -43.62 -4.13
CA LYS A 417 19.65 -44.50 -5.26
C LYS A 417 20.36 -44.05 -6.54
N LYS A 418 20.39 -42.74 -6.82
CA LYS A 418 21.03 -42.16 -8.02
C LYS A 418 22.51 -42.56 -8.13
N TYR A 419 23.24 -42.58 -7.02
CA TYR A 419 24.66 -42.91 -6.99
C TYR A 419 24.98 -44.30 -6.43
N ASN A 420 23.95 -45.13 -6.18
CA ASN A 420 24.10 -46.48 -5.63
C ASN A 420 24.92 -46.53 -4.32
N VAL A 421 24.65 -45.59 -3.42
CA VAL A 421 25.32 -45.49 -2.11
C VAL A 421 24.48 -46.20 -1.04
N PRO A 422 25.08 -47.11 -0.23
CA PRO A 422 24.37 -47.71 0.89
C PRO A 422 23.99 -46.68 1.95
N ALA A 423 22.78 -46.78 2.50
CA ALA A 423 22.24 -45.85 3.51
C ALA A 423 23.18 -45.60 4.70
N LYS A 424 23.87 -46.66 5.18
CA LYS A 424 24.84 -46.59 6.28
C LYS A 424 26.03 -45.64 6.06
N CYS A 425 26.27 -45.20 4.81
CA CYS A 425 27.35 -44.27 4.48
C CYS A 425 26.93 -42.80 4.61
N LEU A 426 25.65 -42.54 4.86
CA LEU A 426 25.11 -41.21 5.11
C LEU A 426 24.59 -41.14 6.55
N GLN A 427 24.74 -39.98 7.17
CA GLN A 427 24.12 -39.62 8.43
C GLN A 427 23.38 -38.30 8.24
N VAL A 428 22.35 -38.08 9.05
CA VAL A 428 21.54 -36.87 9.01
C VAL A 428 21.66 -36.17 10.35
N GLU A 429 22.06 -34.90 10.33
CA GLU A 429 22.11 -34.02 11.49
C GLU A 429 20.88 -33.12 11.50
N VAL A 430 20.23 -33.02 12.66
CA VAL A 430 19.09 -32.15 12.91
C VAL A 430 19.31 -31.42 14.24
N THR A 431 18.88 -30.16 14.33
CA THR A 431 18.97 -29.39 15.58
C THR A 431 17.91 -29.83 16.59
N GLU A 432 18.17 -29.66 17.88
CA GLU A 432 17.20 -29.95 18.96
C GLU A 432 15.86 -29.23 18.75
N SER A 433 15.89 -27.96 18.35
CA SER A 433 14.70 -27.14 18.06
C SER A 433 13.77 -27.77 17.02
N THR A 434 14.35 -28.50 16.04
CA THR A 434 13.61 -29.18 14.97
C THR A 434 12.72 -30.30 15.50
N MET A 435 13.05 -30.89 16.65
CA MET A 435 12.27 -31.96 17.27
C MET A 435 11.04 -31.43 18.02
N ILE A 436 11.00 -30.13 18.36
CA ILE A 436 9.97 -29.54 19.23
C ILE A 436 8.79 -28.95 18.43
N THR A 437 9.01 -28.51 17.20
CA THR A 437 8.04 -27.66 16.47
C THR A 437 6.99 -28.40 15.64
N ASP A 438 7.10 -29.72 15.39
CA ASP A 438 6.12 -30.46 14.57
C ASP A 438 6.12 -32.00 14.85
N GLU A 439 5.47 -32.41 15.95
CA GLU A 439 5.66 -33.73 16.58
C GLU A 439 5.35 -34.97 15.71
N GLU A 440 4.40 -34.92 14.76
CA GLU A 440 4.00 -36.13 14.01
C GLU A 440 4.72 -36.29 12.67
N SER A 441 4.80 -35.23 11.86
CA SER A 441 5.37 -35.32 10.50
C SER A 441 6.89 -35.48 10.52
N ALA A 442 7.60 -34.63 11.27
CA ALA A 442 9.06 -34.67 11.39
C ALA A 442 9.54 -35.99 12.01
N SER A 443 8.88 -36.43 13.10
CA SER A 443 9.19 -37.69 13.79
C SER A 443 9.03 -38.91 12.88
N SER A 444 7.97 -38.93 12.05
CA SER A 444 7.75 -40.04 11.10
C SER A 444 8.84 -40.14 10.04
N GLN A 445 9.34 -39.01 9.53
CA GLN A 445 10.43 -38.96 8.56
C GLN A 445 11.75 -39.40 9.19
N ILE A 446 12.10 -38.87 10.38
CA ILE A 446 13.31 -39.25 11.11
C ILE A 446 13.32 -40.76 11.37
N LYS A 447 12.19 -41.32 11.80
CA LYS A 447 12.05 -42.76 12.02
C LYS A 447 12.25 -43.56 10.73
N ALA A 448 11.65 -43.13 9.62
CA ALA A 448 11.81 -43.82 8.34
C ALA A 448 13.27 -43.80 7.82
N LEU A 449 14.00 -42.70 8.04
CA LEU A 449 15.44 -42.64 7.76
C LEU A 449 16.23 -43.63 8.63
N ALA A 450 15.93 -43.67 9.93
CA ALA A 450 16.57 -44.58 10.88
C ALA A 450 16.29 -46.06 10.55
N ASP A 451 15.04 -46.41 10.23
CA ASP A 451 14.62 -47.76 9.84
C ASP A 451 15.32 -48.22 8.54
N ALA A 452 15.72 -47.28 7.69
CA ALA A 452 16.52 -47.55 6.49
C ALA A 452 18.03 -47.68 6.76
N GLY A 453 18.47 -47.53 8.01
CA GLY A 453 19.88 -47.66 8.42
C GLY A 453 20.72 -46.39 8.30
N ILE A 454 20.07 -45.22 8.22
CA ILE A 454 20.73 -43.91 8.28
C ILE A 454 20.83 -43.50 9.75
N HIS A 455 22.01 -43.12 10.21
CA HIS A 455 22.15 -42.63 11.59
C HIS A 455 21.67 -41.19 11.69
N ILE A 456 20.87 -40.92 12.72
CA ILE A 456 20.38 -39.59 13.05
C ILE A 456 21.22 -39.03 14.18
N LEU A 457 21.71 -37.82 14.00
CA LEU A 457 22.53 -37.07 14.95
C LEU A 457 21.73 -35.83 15.37
N ILE A 458 21.81 -35.49 16.65
CA ILE A 458 21.19 -34.29 17.20
C ILE A 458 22.30 -33.30 17.46
N ASP A 459 22.20 -32.14 16.83
CA ASP A 459 23.13 -31.03 17.01
C ASP A 459 22.55 -29.96 17.95
N ASP A 460 23.43 -29.11 18.52
CA ASP A 460 23.10 -28.03 19.45
C ASP A 460 22.36 -28.45 20.74
N PHE A 461 22.59 -29.68 21.21
CA PHE A 461 21.94 -30.24 22.39
C PHE A 461 22.20 -29.41 23.67
N GLY A 462 21.12 -28.96 24.34
CA GLY A 462 21.17 -28.24 25.62
C GLY A 462 21.27 -26.72 25.50
N THR A 463 21.01 -26.15 24.31
CA THR A 463 20.98 -24.70 24.07
C THR A 463 19.57 -24.09 24.09
N GLY A 464 18.53 -24.94 24.13
CA GLY A 464 17.11 -24.57 24.16
C GLY A 464 16.44 -24.66 25.53
#